data_AF-A0A7C6IPG6-F1
#
_entry.id   AF-A0A7C6IPG6-F1
#
_cell.length_a   1.000
_cell.length_b   1.000
_cell.length_c   1.000
_cell.angle_alpha   90.00
_cell.angle_beta   90.00
_cell.angle_gamma   90.00
#
_symmetry.space_group_name_H-M   'P 1'
#
loop_
_entity.id
_entity.type
_entity.pdbx_description
1 polymer ?
#
loop_
_entity_poly.entity_id
_entity_poly.type
_entity_poly.pdbx_seq_one_letter_code
_entity_poly.pdbx_strand_id
1 'polypeptide(L)'
;MKKILKRSIVLALLLSLSLGATAFGKTLTGEEILTKVDQTMGAESKVMKQRMTIVAANGQERTREMQMWSRQASNGDEMLAKFLAPGDVRGTGILMKDEDMWLYLPALGKTRRVAAHAKKGSFMGSDLTFDDMEQLGSRGFAPFYEPQFLGEEEVLDV
;
A
#
# COMPACT_ATOMS: atom_id res chain seq x y z
N MET A 1 18.60 -19.95 -62.24
CA MET A 1 17.40 -19.26 -61.69
C MET A 1 16.80 -19.98 -60.46
N LYS A 2 16.42 -21.26 -60.54
CA LYS A 2 15.82 -22.02 -59.41
C LYS A 2 16.68 -22.06 -58.12
N LYS A 3 18.02 -22.10 -58.23
CA LYS A 3 18.95 -22.10 -57.06
C LYS A 3 19.00 -20.73 -56.33
N ILE A 4 18.82 -19.63 -57.07
CA ILE A 4 18.82 -18.27 -56.50
C ILE A 4 17.49 -18.04 -55.78
N LEU A 5 16.38 -18.48 -56.37
CA LEU A 5 15.05 -18.41 -55.76
C LEU A 5 14.97 -19.20 -54.44
N LYS A 6 15.56 -20.41 -54.38
CA LYS A 6 15.64 -21.19 -53.13
C LYS A 6 16.47 -20.52 -52.04
N ARG A 7 17.58 -19.86 -52.40
CA ARG A 7 18.42 -19.12 -51.44
C ARG A 7 17.71 -17.88 -50.89
N SER A 8 16.97 -17.15 -51.73
CA SER A 8 16.16 -16.01 -51.30
C SER A 8 15.01 -16.41 -50.37
N ILE A 9 14.37 -17.57 -50.60
CA ILE A 9 13.32 -18.10 -49.72
C ILE A 9 13.91 -18.49 -48.36
N VAL A 10 15.07 -19.17 -48.32
CA VAL A 10 15.73 -19.54 -47.06
C VAL A 10 16.16 -18.30 -46.28
N LEU A 11 16.67 -17.26 -46.96
CA LEU A 11 17.07 -16.01 -46.31
C LEU A 11 15.85 -15.24 -45.77
N ALA A 12 14.74 -15.21 -46.50
CA ALA A 12 13.48 -14.62 -46.03
C ALA A 12 12.91 -15.39 -44.82
N LEU A 13 13.01 -16.72 -44.83
CA LEU A 13 12.57 -17.56 -43.71
C LEU A 13 13.42 -17.31 -42.45
N LEU A 14 14.74 -17.20 -42.60
CA LEU A 14 15.67 -16.88 -41.52
C LEU A 14 15.44 -15.47 -40.95
N LEU A 15 15.15 -14.49 -41.82
CA LEU A 15 14.83 -13.13 -41.39
C LEU A 15 13.50 -13.08 -40.64
N SER A 16 12.48 -13.80 -41.09
CA SER A 16 11.20 -13.92 -40.37
C SER A 16 11.33 -14.63 -39.02
N LEU A 17 12.26 -15.58 -38.89
CA LEU A 17 12.52 -16.28 -37.63
C LEU A 17 13.25 -15.39 -36.61
N SER A 18 14.08 -14.44 -37.08
CA SER A 18 14.75 -13.45 -36.22
C SER A 18 13.80 -12.36 -35.68
N LEU A 19 12.70 -12.05 -36.39
CA LEU A 19 11.68 -11.11 -35.91
C LEU A 19 10.71 -11.72 -34.88
N GLY A 20 10.64 -13.05 -34.77
CA GLY A 20 9.77 -13.74 -33.81
C GLY A 20 10.32 -13.86 -32.39
N ALA A 21 11.58 -13.45 -32.15
CA ALA A 21 12.28 -13.71 -30.89
C ALA A 21 12.12 -12.60 -29.82
N THR A 22 11.36 -11.53 -30.09
CA THR A 22 11.19 -10.40 -29.13
C THR A 22 9.94 -10.50 -28.26
N ALA A 23 9.25 -11.64 -28.25
CA ALA A 23 8.08 -11.88 -27.39
C ALA A 23 8.45 -12.57 -26.06
N PHE A 24 9.64 -12.29 -25.50
CA PHE A 24 9.88 -12.58 -24.10
C PHE A 24 8.95 -11.67 -23.29
N GLY A 25 8.03 -12.26 -22.52
CA GLY A 25 7.08 -11.52 -21.70
C GLY A 25 7.82 -10.46 -20.89
N LYS A 26 7.39 -9.20 -21.00
CA LYS A 26 7.95 -8.12 -20.21
C LYS A 26 7.62 -8.38 -18.74
N THR A 27 8.57 -8.91 -17.99
CA THR A 27 8.52 -8.91 -16.53
C THR A 27 8.44 -7.46 -16.07
N LEU A 28 7.47 -7.15 -15.21
CA LEU A 28 7.31 -5.79 -14.69
C LEU A 28 8.52 -5.44 -13.81
N THR A 29 8.97 -4.19 -13.86
CA THR A 29 9.98 -3.72 -12.89
C THR A 29 9.38 -3.58 -11.49
N GLY A 30 10.24 -3.52 -10.47
CA GLY A 30 9.79 -3.23 -9.10
C GLY A 30 9.00 -1.93 -9.02
N GLU A 31 9.42 -0.88 -9.75
CA GLU A 31 8.69 0.39 -9.77
C GLU A 31 7.31 0.25 -10.44
N GLU A 32 7.23 -0.48 -11.55
CA GLU A 32 5.96 -0.72 -12.24
C GLU A 32 4.97 -1.50 -11.37
N ILE A 33 5.46 -2.47 -10.59
CA ILE A 33 4.64 -3.24 -9.65
C ILE A 33 4.16 -2.34 -8.51
N LEU A 34 5.06 -1.62 -7.85
CA LEU A 34 4.70 -0.78 -6.70
C LEU A 34 3.75 0.35 -7.11
N THR A 35 3.96 0.93 -8.30
CA THR A 35 3.06 1.94 -8.88
C THR A 35 1.65 1.37 -9.08
N LYS A 36 1.53 0.13 -9.59
CA LYS A 36 0.22 -0.53 -9.77
C LYS A 36 -0.45 -0.86 -8.44
N VAL A 37 0.32 -1.27 -7.43
CA VAL A 37 -0.20 -1.48 -6.06
C VAL A 37 -0.80 -0.20 -5.51
N ASP A 38 -0.05 0.90 -5.55
CA ASP A 38 -0.50 2.19 -5.03
C ASP A 38 -1.72 2.71 -5.80
N GLN A 39 -1.75 2.57 -7.13
CA GLN A 39 -2.90 2.93 -7.96
C GLN A 39 -4.15 2.11 -7.64
N THR A 40 -3.98 0.84 -7.27
CA THR A 40 -5.09 -0.05 -6.91
C THR A 40 -5.63 0.27 -5.51
N MET A 41 -4.74 0.68 -4.59
CA MET A 41 -5.12 1.06 -3.23
C MET A 41 -5.70 2.48 -3.13
N GLY A 42 -5.24 3.38 -4.00
CA GLY A 42 -5.59 4.79 -4.01
C GLY A 42 -7.01 5.09 -4.50
N ALA A 43 -7.59 6.15 -3.96
CA ALA A 43 -8.86 6.72 -4.41
C ALA A 43 -8.85 8.23 -4.14
N GLU A 44 -9.59 9.02 -4.94
CA GLU A 44 -9.72 10.46 -4.70
C GLU A 44 -10.28 10.75 -3.30
N SER A 45 -11.26 9.94 -2.87
CA SER A 45 -11.75 9.92 -1.50
C SER A 45 -12.18 8.51 -1.11
N LYS A 46 -12.03 8.18 0.17
CA LYS A 46 -12.34 6.86 0.73
C LYS A 46 -12.98 7.01 2.10
N VAL A 47 -13.99 6.19 2.36
CA VAL A 47 -14.59 6.01 3.69
C VAL A 47 -14.55 4.54 4.03
N MET A 48 -13.98 4.21 5.18
CA MET A 48 -13.85 2.84 5.66
C MET A 48 -14.37 2.73 7.07
N LYS A 49 -15.24 1.77 7.34
CA LYS A 49 -15.59 1.34 8.69
C LYS A 49 -14.98 -0.04 8.91
N GLN A 50 -14.15 -0.17 9.94
CA GLN A 50 -13.42 -1.42 10.19
C GLN A 50 -13.56 -1.85 11.65
N ARG A 51 -13.41 -3.16 11.86
CA ARG A 51 -13.28 -3.81 13.16
C ARG A 51 -11.91 -4.45 13.23
N MET A 52 -11.12 -4.04 14.22
CA MET A 52 -9.77 -4.54 14.49
C MET A 52 -9.81 -5.40 15.75
N THR A 53 -9.47 -6.68 15.63
CA THR A 53 -9.32 -7.60 16.78
C THR A 53 -7.84 -7.83 17.03
N ILE A 54 -7.38 -7.47 18.23
CA ILE A 54 -6.00 -7.65 18.68
C ILE A 54 -5.99 -8.86 19.60
N VAL A 55 -5.24 -9.91 19.25
CA VAL A 55 -5.15 -11.15 20.01
C VAL A 55 -3.77 -11.22 20.66
N ALA A 56 -3.72 -11.18 21.99
CA ALA A 56 -2.47 -11.29 22.73
C ALA A 56 -1.95 -12.75 22.74
N ALA A 57 -0.67 -12.93 23.04
CA ALA A 57 -0.04 -14.26 23.10
C ALA A 57 -0.72 -15.24 24.09
N ASN A 58 -1.40 -14.73 25.11
CA ASN A 58 -2.16 -15.52 26.07
C ASN A 58 -3.62 -15.79 25.63
N GLY A 59 -3.98 -15.45 24.39
CA GLY A 59 -5.32 -15.62 23.83
C GLY A 59 -6.32 -14.53 24.22
N GLN A 60 -5.94 -13.51 24.98
CA GLN A 60 -6.86 -12.40 25.29
C GLN A 60 -7.11 -11.53 24.06
N GLU A 61 -8.38 -11.29 23.76
CA GLU A 61 -8.79 -10.46 22.64
C GLU A 61 -9.21 -9.05 23.08
N ARG A 62 -8.86 -8.05 22.26
CA ARG A 62 -9.38 -6.69 22.36
C ARG A 62 -9.88 -6.26 20.99
N THR A 63 -11.16 -5.92 20.91
CA THR A 63 -11.79 -5.51 19.65
C THR A 63 -12.05 -4.02 19.65
N ARG A 64 -11.70 -3.34 18.56
CA ARG A 64 -11.95 -1.92 18.34
C ARG A 64 -12.72 -1.71 17.06
N GLU A 65 -13.64 -0.76 17.08
CA GLU A 65 -14.30 -0.29 15.87
C GLU A 65 -13.81 1.11 15.56
N MET A 66 -13.47 1.37 14.30
CA MET A 66 -13.07 2.69 13.86
C MET A 66 -13.67 3.02 12.50
N GLN A 67 -13.79 4.31 12.25
CA GLN A 67 -14.12 4.85 10.94
C GLN A 67 -12.98 5.74 10.47
N MET A 68 -12.63 5.60 9.19
CA MET A 68 -11.57 6.33 8.54
C MET A 68 -12.14 7.05 7.32
N TRP A 69 -11.62 8.25 7.09
CA TRP A 69 -11.86 9.05 5.91
C TRP A 69 -10.50 9.44 5.37
N SER A 70 -10.25 9.24 4.08
CA SER A 70 -9.09 9.81 3.40
C SER A 70 -9.51 10.51 2.12
N ARG A 71 -8.71 11.48 1.72
CA ARG A 71 -8.85 12.17 0.45
C ARG A 71 -7.51 12.64 -0.08
N GLN A 72 -7.41 12.72 -1.39
CA GLN A 72 -6.34 13.47 -2.03
C GLN A 72 -6.61 14.97 -1.85
N ALA A 73 -5.58 15.73 -1.51
CA ALA A 73 -5.65 17.19 -1.40
C ALA A 73 -4.47 17.84 -2.12
N SER A 74 -4.59 19.14 -2.42
CA SER A 74 -3.57 19.88 -3.18
C SER A 74 -2.18 19.88 -2.54
N ASN A 75 -2.12 19.68 -1.22
CA ASN A 75 -0.89 19.75 -0.43
C ASN A 75 -0.44 18.37 0.07
N GLY A 76 -0.97 17.30 -0.53
CA GLY A 76 -0.75 15.92 -0.11
C GLY A 76 -1.98 15.35 0.61
N ASP A 77 -2.04 14.02 0.65
CA ASP A 77 -3.25 13.34 1.10
C ASP A 77 -3.52 13.54 2.59
N GLU A 78 -4.80 13.69 2.92
CA GLU A 78 -5.29 13.87 4.29
C GLU A 78 -6.08 12.63 4.73
N MET A 79 -5.91 12.25 5.99
CA MET A 79 -6.68 11.17 6.59
C MET A 79 -7.16 11.53 8.00
N LEU A 80 -8.40 11.19 8.30
CA LEU A 80 -8.97 11.21 9.64
C LEU A 80 -9.38 9.79 10.03
N ALA A 81 -8.93 9.31 11.19
CA ALA A 81 -9.48 8.12 11.84
C ALA A 81 -10.19 8.52 13.14
N LYS A 82 -11.29 7.84 13.45
CA LYS A 82 -12.02 7.99 14.71
C LYS A 82 -12.39 6.63 15.27
N PHE A 83 -12.01 6.37 16.52
CA PHE A 83 -12.46 5.20 17.26
C PHE A 83 -13.93 5.37 17.67
N LEU A 84 -14.74 4.37 17.35
CA LEU A 84 -16.17 4.31 17.65
C LEU A 84 -16.46 3.48 18.90
N ALA A 85 -15.68 2.41 19.12
CA ALA A 85 -15.80 1.50 20.26
C ALA A 85 -14.44 0.80 20.55
N PRO A 86 -14.20 0.28 21.76
CA PRO A 86 -15.06 0.34 22.96
C PRO A 86 -14.99 1.69 23.68
N GLY A 87 -15.69 1.82 24.81
CA GLY A 87 -15.89 3.10 25.52
C GLY A 87 -14.61 3.78 26.01
N ASP A 88 -13.55 3.02 26.29
CA ASP A 88 -12.24 3.49 26.74
C ASP A 88 -11.47 4.25 25.64
N VAL A 89 -11.65 3.89 24.37
CA VAL A 89 -11.01 4.55 23.22
C VAL A 89 -11.99 5.40 22.42
N ARG A 90 -13.30 5.30 22.66
CA ARG A 90 -14.34 6.00 21.89
C ARG A 90 -14.07 7.50 21.81
N GLY A 91 -14.08 8.01 20.59
CA GLY A 91 -13.84 9.42 20.29
C GLY A 91 -12.37 9.79 20.16
N THR A 92 -11.44 8.88 20.43
CA THR A 92 -10.02 9.06 20.06
C THR A 92 -9.94 9.28 18.56
N GLY A 93 -9.23 10.32 18.16
CA GLY A 93 -9.10 10.74 16.78
C GLY A 93 -7.65 10.80 16.36
N ILE A 94 -7.36 10.41 15.12
CA ILE A 94 -6.05 10.63 14.49
C ILE A 94 -6.27 11.43 13.22
N LEU A 95 -5.56 12.53 13.09
CA LEU A 95 -5.50 13.32 11.86
C LEU A 95 -4.09 13.22 11.28
N MET A 96 -3.99 12.81 10.03
CA MET A 96 -2.78 12.94 9.22
C MET A 96 -3.04 14.01 8.18
N LYS A 97 -2.15 15.01 8.14
CA LYS A 97 -2.23 16.13 7.23
C LYS A 97 -0.83 16.67 7.01
N ASP A 98 -0.45 16.84 5.75
CA ASP A 98 0.93 17.12 5.38
C ASP A 98 1.85 16.10 6.10
N GLU A 99 3.09 16.40 6.45
CA GLU A 99 3.96 15.42 7.13
C GLU A 99 3.58 15.11 8.60
N ASP A 100 2.56 15.80 9.12
CA ASP A 100 2.18 15.79 10.52
C ASP A 100 1.05 14.82 10.82
N MET A 101 1.17 14.22 12.01
CA MET A 101 0.16 13.36 12.58
C MET A 101 -0.23 13.88 13.97
N TRP A 102 -1.53 13.95 14.22
CA TRP A 102 -2.11 14.47 15.45
C TRP A 102 -3.02 13.44 16.08
N LEU A 103 -2.80 13.17 17.37
CA LEU A 103 -3.62 12.30 18.19
C LEU A 103 -4.49 13.15 19.13
N TYR A 104 -5.80 13.04 19.00
CA TYR A 104 -6.77 13.62 19.91
C TYR A 104 -7.23 12.58 20.93
N LEU A 105 -7.07 12.88 22.22
CA LEU A 105 -7.46 12.04 23.34
C LEU A 105 -8.63 12.69 24.10
N PRO A 106 -9.88 12.21 23.90
CA PRO A 106 -11.06 12.85 24.49
C PRO A 106 -11.06 12.81 26.02
N ALA A 107 -10.56 11.73 26.62
CA ALA A 107 -10.45 11.60 28.07
C ALA A 107 -9.58 12.69 28.72
N LEU A 108 -8.66 13.30 27.94
CA LEU A 108 -7.79 14.37 28.39
C LEU A 108 -8.18 15.75 27.84
N GLY A 109 -9.14 15.81 26.90
CA GLY A 109 -9.46 17.02 26.15
C GLY A 109 -8.26 17.63 25.41
N LYS A 110 -7.29 16.80 25.00
CA LYS A 110 -6.00 17.26 24.45
C LYS A 110 -5.70 16.66 23.09
N THR A 111 -5.13 17.49 22.23
CA THR A 111 -4.51 17.08 20.96
C THR A 111 -3.00 17.11 21.13
N ARG A 112 -2.31 16.08 20.66
CA ARG A 112 -0.85 15.97 20.69
C ARG A 112 -0.33 15.61 19.31
N ARG A 113 0.75 16.25 18.88
CA ARG A 113 1.48 15.83 17.68
C ARG A 113 2.22 14.53 17.98
N VAL A 114 2.14 13.56 17.07
CA VAL A 114 2.95 12.34 17.06
C VAL A 114 4.30 12.70 16.45
N ALA A 115 5.36 12.63 17.26
CA ALA A 115 6.70 12.92 16.78
C ALA A 115 7.16 11.87 15.75
N ALA A 116 8.02 12.26 14.81
CA ALA A 116 8.49 11.36 13.74
C ALA A 116 9.06 10.03 14.27
N HIS A 117 9.88 10.07 15.32
CA HIS A 117 10.44 8.86 15.94
C HIS A 117 9.38 7.96 16.59
N ALA A 118 8.25 8.54 17.01
CA ALA A 118 7.14 7.79 17.62
C ALA A 118 6.24 7.13 16.57
N LYS A 119 6.38 7.46 15.28
CA LYS A 119 5.55 6.85 14.23
C LYS A 119 5.84 5.36 14.04
N LYS A 120 7.07 4.93 14.34
CA LYS A 120 7.45 3.50 14.41
C LYS A 120 6.90 2.76 15.63
N GLY A 121 6.25 3.48 16.55
CA GLY A 121 5.63 2.88 17.73
C GLY A 121 4.30 2.20 17.40
N SER A 122 3.88 1.29 18.28
CA SER A 122 2.61 0.58 18.18
C SER A 122 1.42 1.55 18.08
N PHE A 123 0.56 1.30 17.10
CA PHE A 123 -0.67 2.01 16.87
C PHE A 123 -1.71 1.58 17.90
N MET A 124 -1.80 2.37 18.97
CA MET A 124 -2.75 2.15 20.06
C MET A 124 -2.63 0.77 20.71
N GLY A 125 -1.48 0.08 20.66
CA GLY A 125 -1.33 -1.26 21.25
C GLY A 125 -1.75 -2.41 20.33
N SER A 126 -1.84 -2.17 19.01
CA SER A 126 -1.86 -3.23 18.00
C SER A 126 -0.44 -3.57 17.53
N ASP A 127 -0.32 -4.59 16.68
CA ASP A 127 0.93 -4.94 16.00
C ASP A 127 1.28 -4.00 14.84
N LEU A 128 0.33 -3.16 14.41
CA LEU A 128 0.59 -2.12 13.41
C LEU A 128 1.29 -0.93 14.07
N THR A 129 2.08 -0.20 13.29
CA THR A 129 2.68 1.08 13.67
C THR A 129 1.83 2.25 13.16
N PHE A 130 2.14 3.46 13.62
CA PHE A 130 1.52 4.65 13.04
C PHE A 130 1.96 4.87 11.58
N ASP A 131 3.19 4.48 11.21
CA ASP A 131 3.67 4.52 9.83
C ASP A 131 2.86 3.59 8.91
N ASP A 132 2.51 2.39 9.40
CA ASP A 132 1.65 1.45 8.64
C ASP A 132 0.27 2.06 8.36
N MET A 133 -0.30 2.75 9.35
CA MET A 133 -1.58 3.44 9.18
C MET A 133 -1.50 4.60 8.19
N GLU A 134 -0.35 5.29 8.10
CA GLU A 134 -0.09 6.36 7.13
C GLU A 134 -0.02 5.83 5.69
N GLN A 135 0.71 4.73 5.50
CA GLN A 135 0.91 4.09 4.19
C GLN A 135 -0.39 3.43 3.69
N LEU A 136 -1.03 2.59 4.52
CA LEU A 136 -2.25 1.88 4.17
C LEU A 136 -3.49 2.79 4.05
N GLY A 137 -3.49 3.88 4.82
CA GLY A 137 -4.64 4.76 4.94
C GLY A 137 -4.77 5.78 3.80
N SER A 138 -3.63 6.23 3.26
CA SER A 138 -3.65 7.36 2.32
C SER A 138 -2.51 7.38 1.31
N ARG A 139 -1.25 7.19 1.72
CA ARG A 139 -0.10 7.60 0.89
C ARG A 139 0.46 6.55 -0.05
N GLY A 140 0.09 5.29 0.13
CA GLY A 140 0.75 4.19 -0.56
C GLY A 140 2.20 4.03 -0.11
N PHE A 141 2.98 3.32 -0.93
CA PHE A 141 4.33 2.88 -0.60
C PHE A 141 5.40 3.54 -1.47
N ALA A 142 5.11 3.84 -2.74
CA ALA A 142 6.09 4.38 -3.70
C ALA A 142 6.87 5.62 -3.21
N PRO A 143 6.29 6.55 -2.43
CA PRO A 143 7.05 7.69 -1.90
C PRO A 143 8.11 7.34 -0.85
N PHE A 144 8.04 6.15 -0.26
CA PHE A 144 8.84 5.77 0.92
C PHE A 144 9.86 4.66 0.66
N TYR A 145 9.78 3.98 -0.49
CA TYR A 145 10.60 2.81 -0.78
C TYR A 145 11.18 2.84 -2.19
N GLU A 146 12.38 2.30 -2.34
CA GLU A 146 13.00 1.96 -3.62
C GLU A 146 12.75 0.47 -3.91
N PRO A 147 11.81 0.12 -4.81
CA PRO A 147 11.44 -1.28 -5.01
C PRO A 147 12.47 -2.05 -5.84
N GLN A 148 12.80 -3.26 -5.39
CA GLN A 148 13.60 -4.22 -6.14
C GLN A 148 12.77 -5.46 -6.46
N PHE A 149 12.75 -5.85 -7.74
CA PHE A 149 12.14 -7.12 -8.15
C PHE A 149 13.07 -8.27 -7.78
N LEU A 150 12.60 -9.17 -6.91
CA LEU A 150 13.38 -10.31 -6.41
C LEU A 150 13.08 -11.62 -7.17
N GLY A 151 11.88 -11.75 -7.75
CA GLY A 151 11.45 -12.95 -8.45
C GLY A 151 9.94 -13.16 -8.35
N GLU A 152 9.48 -14.29 -8.86
CA GLU A 152 8.08 -14.74 -8.77
C GLU A 152 8.02 -16.00 -7.91
N GLU A 153 7.00 -16.11 -7.07
CA GLU A 153 6.74 -17.27 -6.22
C GLU A 153 5.26 -17.65 -6.35
N GLU A 154 5.00 -18.95 -6.49
CA GLU A 154 3.64 -19.49 -6.47
C GLU A 154 3.25 -19.80 -5.02
N VAL A 155 2.36 -18.99 -4.46
CA VAL A 155 1.83 -19.18 -3.11
C VAL A 155 0.50 -19.93 -3.23
N LEU A 156 0.41 -21.09 -2.59
CA LEU A 156 -0.85 -21.86 -2.54
C LEU A 156 -1.90 -21.10 -1.73
N ASP A 157 -3.12 -21.03 -2.25
CA ASP A 157 -4.26 -20.50 -1.49
C ASP A 157 -4.46 -21.36 -0.22
N VAL A 158 -4.39 -20.70 0.95
CA VAL A 158 -4.61 -21.30 2.27
C VAL A 158 -6.08 -21.18 2.67
#